data_AF-A0A2P5T2K8-F1
#
_entry.id   AF-A0A2P5T2K8-F1
#
_cell.length_a   1.000
_cell.length_b   1.000
_cell.length_c   1.000
_cell.angle_alpha   90.00
_cell.angle_beta   90.00
_cell.angle_gamma   90.00
#
_symmetry.space_group_name_H-M   'P 1'
#
loop_
_entity.id
_entity.type
_entity.pdbx_description
1 polymer ?
#
loop_
_entity_poly.entity_id
_entity_poly.type
_entity_poly.pdbx_seq_one_letter_code
_entity_poly.pdbx_strand_id
1 'polypeptide(L)' 'MKYKKYKTPLILIAGKEYVSGSNRDWAAERPYLQGVRVLISDFFEKIHRSNLTRKILK' A
#
# COMPACT_ATOMS: atom_id res chain seq x y z
N MET A 1 -0.35 -8.61 14.70
CA MET A 1 -1.50 -8.33 13.81
C MET A 1 -2.80 -8.07 14.60
N LYS A 2 -2.90 -6.96 15.36
CA LYS A 2 -4.10 -6.67 16.18
C LYS A 2 -5.30 -6.32 15.29
N TYR A 3 -5.18 -5.29 14.46
CA TYR A 3 -6.25 -4.82 13.57
C TYR A 3 -6.74 -5.86 12.56
N LYS A 4 -5.84 -6.70 12.03
CA LYS A 4 -6.23 -7.81 11.14
C LYS A 4 -7.09 -8.86 11.86
N LYS A 5 -6.84 -9.16 13.15
CA LYS A 5 -7.69 -10.08 13.93
C LYS A 5 -9.12 -9.56 14.06
N TYR A 6 -9.28 -8.24 14.21
CA TYR A 6 -10.58 -7.58 14.31
C TYR A 6 -11.18 -7.20 12.95
N LYS A 7 -10.58 -7.64 11.84
CA LYS A 7 -10.98 -7.28 10.47
C LYS A 7 -11.17 -5.77 10.26
N THR A 8 -10.44 -4.95 11.00
CA THR A 8 -10.53 -3.49 10.92
C THR A 8 -9.86 -3.04 9.61
N PRO A 9 -10.57 -2.38 8.70
CA PRO A 9 -9.96 -1.85 7.49
C PRO A 9 -8.96 -0.76 7.85
N LEU A 10 -7.79 -0.79 7.19
CA LEU A 10 -6.72 0.17 7.44
C LEU A 10 -6.54 1.11 6.25
N ILE A 11 -6.20 2.36 6.56
CA ILE A 11 -5.79 3.38 5.60
C ILE A 11 -4.32 3.67 5.87
N LEU A 12 -3.52 3.75 4.81
CA LEU A 12 -2.13 4.20 4.88
C LEU A 12 -2.03 5.60 4.28
N ILE A 13 -1.52 6.54 5.05
CA ILE A 13 -1.27 7.92 4.61
C ILE A 13 0.24 8.10 4.56
N ALA A 14 0.75 8.58 3.44
CA ALA A 14 2.16 8.83 3.24
C ALA A 14 2.40 10.12 2.47
N GLY A 15 3.59 10.69 2.60
CA GLY A 15 3.99 11.88 1.84
C GLY A 15 4.54 11.52 0.45
N LYS A 16 5.07 12.54 -0.22
CA LYS A 16 5.58 12.51 -1.60
C LYS A 16 6.61 11.41 -1.93
N GLU A 17 7.32 10.88 -0.93
CA GLU A 17 8.36 9.86 -1.13
C GLU A 17 7.92 8.46 -0.72
N TYR A 18 6.61 8.19 -0.72
CA TYR A 18 6.11 6.84 -0.45
C TYR A 18 6.64 5.84 -1.47
N VAL A 19 7.64 5.07 -1.02
CA VAL A 19 8.37 4.05 -1.78
C VAL A 19 9.21 4.65 -2.91
N SER A 20 10.44 5.05 -2.56
CA SER A 20 11.53 5.26 -3.50
C SER A 20 12.43 4.01 -3.56
N GLY A 21 12.96 3.69 -4.75
CA GLY A 21 13.95 2.62 -4.93
C GLY A 21 13.48 1.40 -5.73
N SER A 22 14.30 0.35 -5.76
CA SER A 22 14.16 -0.78 -6.70
C SER A 22 13.12 -1.84 -6.29
N ASN A 23 12.82 -2.00 -5.00
CA ASN A 23 11.98 -3.10 -4.50
C ASN A 23 10.48 -2.74 -4.42
N ARG A 24 9.91 -2.38 -5.57
CA ARG A 24 8.55 -1.79 -5.69
C ARG A 24 7.40 -2.78 -5.55
N ASP A 25 7.62 -4.04 -5.91
CA ASP A 25 6.62 -5.12 -5.82
C ASP A 25 6.35 -5.48 -4.36
N TRP A 26 7.42 -5.70 -3.59
CA TRP A 26 7.33 -6.02 -2.17
C TRP A 26 6.73 -4.88 -1.35
N ALA A 27 7.05 -3.64 -1.73
CA ALA A 27 6.51 -2.45 -1.09
C ALA A 27 4.98 -2.31 -1.27
N ALA A 28 4.40 -2.83 -2.36
CA ALA A 28 2.95 -2.86 -2.57
C ALA A 28 2.29 -4.07 -1.86
N GLU A 29 3.00 -5.20 -1.74
CA GLU A 29 2.49 -6.42 -1.12
C GLU A 29 2.35 -6.30 0.41
N ARG A 30 3.33 -5.67 1.06
CA ARG A 30 3.36 -5.52 2.52
C ARG A 30 2.12 -4.83 3.10
N PRO A 31 1.70 -3.64 2.65
CA PRO A 31 0.49 -2.97 3.14
C PRO A 31 -0.76 -3.84 2.96
N TYR A 32 -0.89 -4.48 1.80
CA TYR A 32 -2.02 -5.35 1.50
C TYR A 32 -2.12 -6.53 2.48
N LEU A 33 -1.01 -7.22 2.75
CA LEU A 33 -0.95 -8.34 3.70
C LEU A 33 -1.27 -7.93 5.14
N GLN A 34 -1.02 -6.67 5.49
CA GLN A 34 -1.39 -6.09 6.79
C GLN A 34 -2.86 -5.69 6.90
N GLY A 35 -3.61 -5.68 5.78
CA GLY A 35 -5.03 -5.32 5.76
C GLY A 35 -5.30 -3.87 5.34
N VAL A 36 -4.33 -3.18 4.75
CA VAL A 36 -4.56 -1.86 4.14
C VAL A 36 -5.48 -2.01 2.94
N ARG A 37 -6.47 -1.11 2.85
CA ARG A 37 -7.50 -1.06 1.80
C ARG A 37 -7.51 0.26 1.05
N VAL A 38 -6.97 1.31 1.64
CA VAL A 38 -6.83 2.61 1.00
C VAL A 38 -5.44 3.12 1.28
N LEU A 39 -4.84 3.74 0.27
CA LEU A 39 -3.52 4.33 0.38
C LEU A 39 -3.56 5.72 -0.25
N ILE A 40 -3.22 6.73 0.54
CA ILE A 40 -3.26 8.14 0.16
C ILE A 40 -1.83 8.66 0.21
N SER A 41 -1.37 9.23 -0.89
CA SER A 41 -0.06 9.83 -1.01
C SER A 41 -0.11 11.01 -1.98
N ASP A 42 0.75 12.00 -1.75
CA ASP A 42 0.94 13.14 -2.66
C ASP A 42 1.51 12.71 -4.02
N PHE A 43 2.22 11.58 -4.05
CA PHE A 43 2.86 11.07 -5.25
C PHE A 43 2.92 9.54 -5.25
N PHE A 44 2.76 8.98 -6.45
CA PHE A 44 3.01 7.57 -6.75
C PHE A 44 3.89 7.45 -7.97
N GLU A 45 5.01 6.73 -7.85
CA GLU A 45 5.77 6.31 -9.01
C GLU A 45 4.92 5.37 -9.89
N LYS A 46 5.03 5.48 -11.22
CA LYS A 46 4.17 4.77 -12.19
C LYS A 46 4.12 3.25 -11.95
N ILE A 47 5.28 2.61 -11.74
CA ILE A 47 5.37 1.16 -11.51
C ILE A 47 4.73 0.78 -10.18
N HIS A 48 5.01 1.56 -9.13
CA HIS A 48 4.45 1.31 -7.80
C HIS A 48 2.92 1.47 -7.79
N ARG A 49 2.39 2.50 -8.47
CA ARG A 49 0.95 2.69 -8.66
C ARG A 49 0.29 1.46 -9.30
N SER A 50 0.87 0.94 -10.38
CA SER A 50 0.32 -0.23 -11.08
C SER A 50 0.27 -1.47 -10.17
N ASN A 51 1.32 -1.68 -9.37
CA ASN A 51 1.38 -2.76 -8.40
C ASN A 51 0.36 -2.62 -7.26
N LEU A 52 0.20 -1.40 -6.72
CA LEU A 52 -0.81 -1.10 -5.70
C LEU A 52 -2.23 -1.32 -6.24
N THR A 53 -2.54 -0.81 -7.43
CA THR A 53 -3.84 -1.01 -8.09
C THR A 53 -4.17 -2.50 -8.21
N ARG A 54 -3.22 -3.33 -8.65
CA ARG A 54 -3.40 -4.78 -8.80
C ARG A 54 -3.73 -5.50 -7.48
N LYS A 55 -3.29 -4.97 -6.34
CA LYS A 55 -3.43 -5.60 -5.01
C LYS A 55 -4.58 -5.03 -4.19
N ILE A 56 -4.74 -3.71 -4.16
CA ILE A 56 -5.68 -3.00 -3.28
C ILE A 56 -7.08 -2.88 -3.89
N LEU A 57 -7.20 -2.78 -5.21
CA LEU A 57 -8.49 -2.60 -5.91
C LEU A 57 -9.11 -3.92 -6.41
N LYS A 58 -8.59 -5.06 -5.97
CA LYS A 58 -9.22 -6.38 -6.17
C LYS A 58 -10.00 -6.77 -4.93
#